data_AF-A0A4R6S478-F1
#
_entry.id   AF-A0A4R6S478-F1
#
_cell.length_a   1.000
_cell.length_b   1.000
_cell.length_c   1.000
_cell.angle_alpha   90.00
_cell.angle_beta   90.00
_cell.angle_gamma   90.00
#
_symmetry.space_group_name_H-M   'P 1'
#
loop_
_entity.id
_entity.type
_entity.pdbx_description
1 polymer ?
#
loop_
_entity_poly.entity_id
_entity_poly.type
_entity_poly.pdbx_seq_one_letter_code
_entity_poly.pdbx_strand_id
1 'polypeptide(L)'
;MRIDHYQWADEDPDLVLTAAVIPGVTIAEAVQLHGGDPAQLVSKPSAEAWPAPTPDGGQTFTVQFIELGTAVVAIEPGGWTGSIPEIARRGSRNGRYVAAYWSMSGAYRITEAEQGGVTAYFDPFAVGEPGGMGDRQPAWAADLALDIEQPNASCLAALEVRSDVAFQQEWLTSPQPTCQVPGPDRLLAGVDQAWTP
;
A
#
# COMPACT_ATOMS: atom_id res chain seq x y z
N MET A 1 16.73 -11.07 -1.01
CA MET A 1 15.35 -10.74 -1.44
C MET A 1 14.87 -11.83 -2.39
N ARG A 2 13.61 -12.26 -2.33
CA ARG A 2 13.08 -13.40 -3.11
C ARG A 2 12.23 -12.93 -4.30
N ILE A 3 12.83 -12.26 -5.28
CA ILE A 3 12.10 -11.70 -6.43
C ILE A 3 11.39 -12.80 -7.23
N ASP A 4 12.06 -13.92 -7.50
CA ASP A 4 11.50 -15.04 -8.27
C ASP A 4 10.18 -15.60 -7.69
N HIS A 5 9.96 -15.43 -6.38
CA HIS A 5 8.69 -15.84 -5.74
C HIS A 5 7.49 -15.01 -6.23
N TYR A 6 7.75 -13.77 -6.66
CA TYR A 6 6.74 -12.77 -7.03
C TYR A 6 6.65 -12.52 -8.53
N GLN A 7 7.30 -13.35 -9.36
CA GLN A 7 7.33 -13.17 -10.82
C GLN A 7 5.96 -13.01 -11.46
N TRP A 8 4.97 -13.71 -10.91
CA TRP A 8 3.58 -13.64 -11.34
C TRP A 8 3.01 -12.20 -11.32
N ALA A 9 3.56 -11.29 -10.50
CA ALA A 9 3.11 -9.91 -10.41
C ALA A 9 3.51 -9.06 -11.62
N ASP A 10 4.51 -9.50 -12.39
CA ASP A 10 4.94 -8.85 -13.63
C ASP A 10 4.36 -9.54 -14.89
N GLU A 11 3.72 -10.72 -14.73
CA GLU A 11 3.04 -11.43 -15.82
C GLU A 11 1.67 -10.83 -16.17
N ASP A 12 1.05 -10.11 -15.22
CA ASP A 12 -0.22 -9.41 -15.41
C ASP A 12 0.02 -7.89 -15.61
N PRO A 13 -0.07 -7.38 -16.85
CA PRO A 13 0.18 -5.97 -17.14
C PRO A 13 -0.91 -5.03 -16.60
N ASP A 14 -2.08 -5.56 -16.23
CA ASP A 14 -3.19 -4.79 -15.68
C ASP A 14 -3.17 -4.78 -14.13
N LEU A 15 -2.23 -5.52 -13.52
CA LEU A 15 -2.07 -5.55 -12.09
C LEU A 15 -1.55 -4.20 -11.60
N VAL A 16 -2.44 -3.44 -10.97
CA VAL A 16 -2.13 -2.18 -10.29
C VAL A 16 -2.60 -2.30 -8.86
N LEU A 17 -1.69 -2.06 -7.92
CA LEU A 17 -2.05 -2.16 -6.51
C LEU A 17 -1.21 -1.26 -5.60
N THR A 18 -1.80 -0.99 -4.44
CA THR A 18 -1.06 -0.75 -3.21
C THR A 18 -1.22 -1.96 -2.29
N ALA A 19 -0.12 -2.42 -1.70
CA ALA A 19 -0.13 -3.38 -0.60
C ALA A 19 0.55 -2.74 0.60
N ALA A 20 -0.14 -2.69 1.74
CA ALA A 20 0.35 -2.12 2.98
C ALA A 20 0.24 -3.11 4.13
N VAL A 21 1.31 -3.25 4.91
CA VAL A 21 1.35 -4.04 6.15
C VAL A 21 1.22 -3.09 7.33
N ILE A 22 0.18 -3.31 8.13
CA ILE A 22 -0.23 -2.44 9.24
C ILE A 22 -0.08 -3.22 10.55
N PRO A 23 0.90 -2.88 11.39
CA PRO A 23 1.21 -3.66 12.58
C PRO A 23 0.25 -3.34 13.73
N GLY A 24 -0.08 -4.35 14.52
CA GLY A 24 -0.74 -4.22 15.81
C GLY A 24 -2.13 -3.62 15.75
N VAL A 25 -2.86 -3.84 14.67
CA VAL A 25 -4.25 -3.38 14.49
C VAL A 25 -5.15 -4.54 14.12
N THR A 26 -6.44 -4.39 14.44
CA THR A 26 -7.52 -5.24 13.93
C THR A 26 -7.96 -4.78 12.54
N ILE A 27 -8.72 -5.62 11.83
CA ILE A 27 -9.34 -5.21 10.55
C ILE A 27 -10.20 -3.96 10.73
N ALA A 28 -10.98 -3.85 11.81
CA ALA A 28 -11.83 -2.69 12.04
C ALA A 28 -11.02 -1.39 12.17
N GLU A 29 -9.89 -1.42 12.88
CA GLU A 29 -8.98 -0.28 12.98
C GLU A 29 -8.28 0.03 11.65
N ALA A 30 -7.90 -1.00 10.88
CA ALA A 30 -7.33 -0.83 9.54
C ALA A 30 -8.33 -0.19 8.56
N VAL A 31 -9.61 -0.58 8.62
CA VAL A 31 -10.70 0.04 7.85
C VAL A 31 -10.84 1.51 8.21
N GLN A 32 -10.87 1.83 9.51
CA GLN A 32 -10.96 3.21 9.99
C GLN A 32 -9.75 4.05 9.62
N LEU A 33 -8.54 3.46 9.60
CA LEU A 33 -7.32 4.13 9.16
C LEU A 33 -7.44 4.64 7.71
N HIS A 34 -8.12 3.88 6.85
CA HIS A 34 -8.41 4.26 5.46
C HIS A 34 -9.69 5.10 5.32
N GLY A 35 -10.37 5.42 6.44
CA GLY A 35 -11.61 6.20 6.47
C GLY A 35 -12.86 5.43 6.01
N GLY A 36 -12.78 4.10 5.97
CA GLY A 36 -13.95 3.25 5.77
C GLY A 36 -14.77 3.06 7.04
N ASP A 37 -15.91 2.38 6.89
CA ASP A 37 -16.78 1.97 7.99
C ASP A 37 -16.72 0.43 8.16
N PRO A 38 -16.24 -0.10 9.30
CA PRO A 38 -16.18 -1.55 9.54
C PRO A 38 -17.54 -2.26 9.42
N ALA A 39 -18.65 -1.55 9.63
CA ALA A 39 -19.99 -2.12 9.47
C ALA A 39 -20.37 -2.37 8.00
N GLN A 40 -19.60 -1.84 7.04
CA GLN A 40 -19.83 -1.98 5.60
C GLN A 40 -18.90 -3.01 4.94
N LEU A 41 -18.14 -3.78 5.73
CA LEU A 41 -17.31 -4.86 5.21
C LEU A 41 -18.17 -5.92 4.51
N VAL A 42 -17.79 -6.23 3.27
CA VAL A 42 -18.37 -7.30 2.46
C VAL A 42 -17.25 -8.18 1.92
N SER A 43 -17.52 -9.47 1.76
CA SER A 43 -16.52 -10.39 1.20
C SER A 43 -16.50 -10.29 -0.33
N LYS A 44 -15.36 -9.95 -0.95
CA LYS A 44 -15.22 -9.82 -2.42
C LYS A 44 -13.85 -10.27 -2.92
N PRO A 45 -13.74 -10.88 -4.11
CA PRO A 45 -12.45 -11.09 -4.79
C PRO A 45 -11.92 -9.76 -5.37
N SER A 46 -10.61 -9.65 -5.63
CA SER A 46 -10.01 -8.38 -6.07
C SER A 46 -10.49 -7.91 -7.43
N ALA A 47 -10.83 -8.84 -8.33
CA ALA A 47 -11.41 -8.52 -9.64
C ALA A 47 -12.73 -7.72 -9.54
N GLU A 48 -13.46 -7.85 -8.42
CA GLU A 48 -14.70 -7.10 -8.15
C GLU A 48 -14.48 -5.85 -7.28
N ALA A 49 -13.22 -5.57 -6.94
CA ALA A 49 -12.81 -4.50 -6.05
C ALA A 49 -12.22 -3.28 -6.80
N TRP A 50 -12.34 -3.20 -8.13
CA TRP A 50 -11.87 -2.03 -8.85
C TRP A 50 -12.62 -0.74 -8.43
N PRO A 51 -11.92 0.39 -8.29
CA PRO A 51 -12.51 1.71 -8.04
C PRO A 51 -13.67 2.01 -8.98
N ALA A 52 -14.82 2.40 -8.40
CA ALA A 52 -15.96 2.88 -9.15
C ALA A 52 -16.02 4.41 -9.10
N PRO A 53 -16.36 5.10 -10.21
CA PRO A 53 -16.66 6.52 -10.19
C PRO A 53 -17.86 6.79 -9.27
N THR A 54 -17.79 7.83 -8.43
CA THR A 54 -18.96 8.24 -7.65
C THR A 54 -19.78 9.30 -8.40
N PRO A 55 -21.11 9.36 -8.17
CA PRO A 55 -21.98 10.36 -8.81
C PRO A 55 -21.63 11.82 -8.49
N ASP A 56 -20.95 12.08 -7.35
CA ASP A 56 -20.54 13.41 -6.91
C ASP A 56 -19.16 13.84 -7.46
N GLY A 57 -18.53 13.03 -8.32
CA GLY A 57 -17.21 13.30 -8.88
C GLY A 57 -16.06 13.06 -7.91
N GLY A 58 -16.34 12.54 -6.71
CA GLY A 58 -15.33 12.01 -5.81
C GLY A 58 -14.66 10.75 -6.37
N GLN A 59 -13.46 10.47 -5.88
CA GLN A 59 -12.86 9.15 -6.05
C GLN A 59 -13.17 8.33 -4.80
N THR A 60 -13.64 7.10 -5.00
CA THR A 60 -13.69 6.08 -3.95
C THR A 60 -12.80 4.93 -4.38
N PHE A 61 -12.07 4.38 -3.42
CA PHE A 61 -11.28 3.18 -3.62
C PHE A 61 -11.91 2.03 -2.88
N THR A 62 -11.48 0.83 -3.24
CA THR A 62 -11.84 -0.37 -2.52
C THR A 62 -10.59 -0.90 -1.85
N VAL A 63 -10.70 -1.26 -0.58
CA VAL A 63 -9.59 -1.84 0.19
C VAL A 63 -10.01 -3.19 0.69
N GLN A 64 -9.14 -4.18 0.48
CA GLN A 64 -9.27 -5.52 1.02
C GLN A 64 -8.35 -5.69 2.22
N PHE A 65 -8.81 -6.39 3.25
CA PHE A 65 -8.09 -6.54 4.51
C PHE A 65 -7.89 -8.01 4.86
N ILE A 66 -6.64 -8.38 5.08
CA ILE A 66 -6.23 -9.74 5.45
C ILE A 66 -5.60 -9.66 6.84
N GLU A 67 -6.15 -10.42 7.79
CA GLU A 67 -5.57 -10.53 9.12
C GLU A 67 -4.46 -11.59 9.15
N LEU A 68 -3.27 -11.22 9.63
CA LEU A 68 -2.09 -12.07 9.73
C LEU A 68 -1.46 -11.95 11.11
N GLY A 69 -1.93 -12.74 12.06
CA GLY A 69 -1.37 -12.78 13.41
C GLY A 69 -1.43 -11.42 14.10
N THR A 70 -0.31 -10.69 14.12
CA THR A 70 -0.19 -9.37 14.76
C THR A 70 -0.24 -8.21 13.76
N ALA A 71 -0.57 -8.44 12.50
CA ALA A 71 -0.66 -7.39 11.49
C ALA A 71 -1.90 -7.58 10.60
N VAL A 72 -2.31 -6.50 9.94
CA VAL A 72 -3.30 -6.52 8.85
C VAL A 72 -2.62 -6.09 7.57
N VAL A 73 -2.85 -6.82 6.48
CA VAL A 73 -2.48 -6.40 5.13
C VAL A 73 -3.68 -5.71 4.49
N ALA A 74 -3.50 -4.47 4.06
CA ALA A 74 -4.44 -3.74 3.24
C ALA A 74 -3.99 -3.83 1.77
N ILE A 75 -4.90 -4.22 0.88
CA ILE A 75 -4.67 -4.31 -0.57
C ILE A 75 -5.67 -3.39 -1.28
N GLU A 76 -5.17 -2.51 -2.13
CA GLU A 76 -5.97 -1.57 -2.91
C GLU A 76 -5.76 -1.83 -4.41
N PRO A 77 -6.60 -2.64 -5.06
CA PRO A 77 -6.59 -2.77 -6.52
C PRO A 77 -6.88 -1.41 -7.16
N GLY A 78 -5.94 -0.87 -7.94
CA GLY A 78 -6.06 0.46 -8.57
C GLY A 78 -5.99 1.67 -7.61
N GLY A 79 -5.96 1.45 -6.30
CA GLY A 79 -5.91 2.50 -5.28
C GLY A 79 -4.48 2.78 -4.79
N TRP A 80 -4.30 3.94 -4.17
CA TRP A 80 -2.98 4.45 -3.74
C TRP A 80 -2.95 5.01 -2.33
N THR A 81 -4.01 4.84 -1.53
CA THR A 81 -4.17 5.48 -0.22
C THR A 81 -3.08 5.06 0.75
N GLY A 82 -2.78 3.76 0.82
CA GLY A 82 -1.80 3.16 1.71
C GLY A 82 -0.36 3.56 1.38
N SER A 83 -0.11 4.11 0.18
CA SER A 83 1.20 4.64 -0.19
C SER A 83 1.46 6.03 0.43
N ILE A 84 0.45 6.70 0.98
CA ILE A 84 0.56 8.09 1.43
C ILE A 84 1.30 8.16 2.77
N PRO A 85 2.29 9.07 2.91
CA PRO A 85 3.04 9.27 4.14
C PRO A 85 2.17 9.47 5.39
N GLU A 86 1.10 10.26 5.30
CA GLU A 86 0.19 10.50 6.42
C GLU A 86 -0.57 9.23 6.88
N ILE A 87 -0.91 8.32 5.96
CA ILE A 87 -1.54 7.03 6.29
C ILE A 87 -0.53 6.12 6.97
N ALA A 88 0.67 6.02 6.42
CA ALA A 88 1.77 5.27 7.03
C ALA A 88 2.10 5.79 8.44
N ARG A 89 2.16 7.12 8.61
CA ARG A 89 2.40 7.77 9.89
C ARG A 89 1.38 7.33 10.94
N ARG A 90 0.09 7.36 10.61
CA ARG A 90 -0.99 6.93 11.52
C ARG A 90 -0.98 5.42 11.79
N GLY A 91 -0.72 4.61 10.77
CA GLY A 91 -0.67 3.15 10.84
C GLY A 91 0.55 2.60 11.60
N SER A 92 1.63 3.37 11.69
CA SER A 92 2.88 2.97 12.36
C SER A 92 2.88 3.13 13.89
N ARG A 93 1.74 3.38 14.53
CA ARG A 93 1.66 3.59 15.99
C ARG A 93 2.08 2.35 16.79
N ASN A 94 1.77 1.17 16.27
CA ASN A 94 1.99 -0.10 16.97
C ASN A 94 3.13 -0.93 16.34
N GLY A 95 3.95 -0.33 15.48
CA GLY A 95 5.11 -0.97 14.86
C GLY A 95 5.52 -0.31 13.54
N ARG A 96 6.27 -1.05 12.72
CA ARG A 96 6.65 -0.59 11.38
C ARG A 96 5.50 -0.81 10.37
N TYR A 97 5.02 0.28 9.81
CA TYR A 97 4.16 0.28 8.63
C TYR A 97 5.04 0.24 7.38
N VAL A 98 4.71 -0.61 6.42
CA VAL A 98 5.38 -0.65 5.12
C VAL A 98 4.33 -0.77 4.03
N ALA A 99 4.43 0.03 2.97
CA ALA A 99 3.62 -0.11 1.79
C ALA A 99 4.47 -0.12 0.52
N ALA A 100 4.02 -0.91 -0.45
CA ALA A 100 4.48 -0.90 -1.82
C ALA A 100 3.32 -0.49 -2.73
N TYR A 101 3.59 0.39 -3.69
CA TYR A 101 2.62 0.87 -4.67
C TYR A 101 3.25 0.91 -6.05
N TRP A 102 2.46 0.55 -7.05
CA TRP A 102 2.75 0.84 -8.44
C TRP A 102 1.48 1.18 -9.22
N SER A 103 1.64 1.82 -10.39
CA SER A 103 0.55 2.29 -11.23
C SER A 103 0.72 1.93 -12.71
N MET A 104 -0.37 1.98 -13.48
CA MET A 104 -0.33 1.83 -14.94
C MET A 104 0.55 2.89 -15.63
N SER A 105 0.78 4.04 -14.98
CA SER A 105 1.65 5.09 -15.54
C SER A 105 3.12 4.86 -15.24
N GLY A 106 3.49 3.73 -14.63
CA GLY A 106 4.86 3.42 -14.22
C GLY A 106 5.34 4.19 -13.00
N ALA A 107 4.41 4.70 -12.16
CA ALA A 107 4.80 5.30 -10.89
C ALA A 107 5.02 4.19 -9.86
N TYR A 108 6.14 4.22 -9.13
CA TYR A 108 6.44 3.27 -8.06
C TYR A 108 6.68 4.03 -6.74
N ARG A 109 6.33 3.39 -5.62
CA ARG A 109 6.57 3.96 -4.29
C ARG A 109 6.76 2.87 -3.25
N ILE A 110 7.81 3.03 -2.45
CA ILE A 110 7.92 2.38 -1.14
C ILE A 110 7.72 3.44 -0.06
N THR A 111 6.79 3.18 0.86
CA THR A 111 6.49 4.05 1.99
C THR A 111 6.69 3.27 3.28
N GLU A 112 7.46 3.83 4.21
CA GLU A 112 7.70 3.24 5.51
C GLU A 112 7.51 4.28 6.60
N ALA A 113 6.89 3.87 7.69
CA ALA A 113 6.83 4.66 8.90
C ALA A 113 6.98 3.77 10.13
N GLU A 114 7.57 4.32 11.19
CA GLU A 114 7.76 3.64 12.46
C GLU A 114 7.52 4.65 13.60
N GLN A 115 6.70 4.29 14.58
CA GLN A 115 6.37 5.12 15.75
C GLN A 115 5.85 6.53 15.40
N GLY A 116 5.09 6.65 14.31
CA GLY A 116 4.55 7.93 13.85
C GLY A 116 5.55 8.83 13.12
N GLY A 117 6.74 8.32 12.76
CA GLY A 117 7.70 8.99 11.89
C GLY A 117 7.82 8.28 10.56
N VAL A 118 7.62 9.01 9.45
CA VAL A 118 7.84 8.47 8.09
C VAL A 118 9.34 8.37 7.84
N THR A 119 9.85 7.15 7.72
CA THR A 119 11.27 6.82 7.55
C THR A 119 11.65 6.61 6.08
N ALA A 120 10.68 6.28 5.23
CA ALA A 120 10.88 6.15 3.79
C ALA A 120 9.64 6.63 3.01
N TYR A 121 9.88 7.31 1.90
CA TYR A 121 8.87 7.63 0.90
C TYR A 121 9.61 7.91 -0.40
N PHE A 122 9.82 6.90 -1.24
CA PHE A 122 10.71 7.02 -2.40
C PHE A 122 10.34 6.09 -3.56
N ASP A 123 10.75 6.47 -4.77
CA ASP A 123 10.71 5.58 -5.93
C ASP A 123 11.86 4.56 -5.82
N PRO A 124 11.58 3.26 -5.71
CA PRO A 124 12.60 2.23 -5.54
C PRO A 124 13.58 2.14 -6.72
N PHE A 125 13.22 2.62 -7.91
CA PHE A 125 14.06 2.55 -9.11
C PHE A 125 14.81 3.85 -9.41
N ALA A 126 14.69 4.86 -8.54
CA ALA A 126 15.40 6.14 -8.63
C ALA A 126 16.29 6.42 -7.41
N VAL A 127 16.74 5.37 -6.70
CA VAL A 127 17.63 5.52 -5.53
C VAL A 127 18.96 6.14 -5.94
N GLY A 128 19.37 7.18 -5.22
CA GLY A 128 20.59 7.95 -5.50
C GLY A 128 20.40 9.09 -6.51
N GLU A 129 19.27 9.14 -7.22
CA GLU A 129 18.89 10.28 -8.02
C GLU A 129 18.18 11.34 -7.15
N PRO A 130 18.22 12.64 -7.51
CA PRO A 130 17.43 13.66 -6.84
C PRO A 130 15.94 13.30 -6.89
N GLY A 131 15.39 12.95 -5.73
CA GLY A 131 13.98 12.59 -5.61
C GLY A 131 13.02 13.75 -5.88
N GLY A 132 11.74 13.42 -6.04
CA GLY A 132 10.66 14.40 -6.13
C GLY A 132 10.40 15.17 -4.82
N MET A 133 9.39 16.04 -4.81
CA MET A 133 8.99 16.72 -3.57
C MET A 133 8.58 15.70 -2.51
N GLY A 134 9.08 15.88 -1.28
CA GLY A 134 8.76 14.99 -0.15
C GLY A 134 9.51 13.65 -0.16
N ASP A 135 10.37 13.40 -1.15
CA ASP A 135 11.14 12.16 -1.25
C ASP A 135 12.03 11.96 -0.01
N ARG A 136 11.98 10.76 0.55
CA ARG A 136 12.80 10.35 1.69
C ARG A 136 13.37 8.97 1.39
N GLN A 137 14.61 8.96 0.89
CA GLN A 137 15.38 7.76 0.64
C GLN A 137 16.13 7.35 1.91
N PRO A 138 15.82 6.18 2.49
CA PRO A 138 16.57 5.66 3.63
C PRO A 138 17.89 5.02 3.16
N ALA A 139 18.87 4.96 4.04
CA ALA A 139 20.18 4.37 3.71
C ALA A 139 20.09 2.91 3.21
N TRP A 140 19.14 2.14 3.74
CA TRP A 140 18.92 0.75 3.35
C TRP A 140 18.37 0.58 1.92
N ALA A 141 17.86 1.65 1.29
CA ALA A 141 17.28 1.56 -0.05
C ALA A 141 18.33 1.14 -1.10
N ALA A 142 19.57 1.60 -0.94
CA ALA A 142 20.67 1.26 -1.84
C ALA A 142 21.11 -0.22 -1.74
N ASP A 143 20.76 -0.88 -0.63
CA ASP A 143 21.08 -2.29 -0.40
C ASP A 143 20.01 -3.24 -0.95
N LEU A 144 18.87 -2.71 -1.43
CA LEU A 144 17.86 -3.52 -2.09
C LEU A 144 18.36 -3.93 -3.47
N ALA A 145 18.55 -5.24 -3.66
CA ALA A 145 18.86 -5.83 -4.97
C ALA A 145 17.60 -5.89 -5.85
N LEU A 146 17.06 -4.71 -6.22
CA LEU A 146 15.88 -4.57 -7.07
C LEU A 146 16.22 -4.92 -8.52
N ASP A 147 15.25 -5.47 -9.23
CA ASP A 147 15.32 -5.79 -10.65
C ASP A 147 14.32 -4.92 -11.42
N ILE A 148 14.84 -4.05 -12.29
CA ILE A 148 14.01 -3.14 -13.10
C ILE A 148 13.22 -3.88 -14.19
N GLU A 149 13.64 -5.08 -14.58
CA GLU A 149 12.92 -5.92 -15.53
C GLU A 149 11.76 -6.68 -14.85
N GLN A 150 11.73 -6.69 -13.51
CA GLN A 150 10.69 -7.31 -12.68
C GLN A 150 10.26 -6.36 -11.56
N PRO A 151 9.72 -5.18 -11.93
CA PRO A 151 9.54 -4.09 -10.97
C PRO A 151 8.46 -4.39 -9.92
N ASN A 152 7.36 -5.05 -10.28
CA ASN A 152 6.30 -5.39 -9.34
C ASN A 152 6.78 -6.47 -8.35
N ALA A 153 7.45 -7.51 -8.85
CA ALA A 153 8.06 -8.54 -8.01
C ALA A 153 9.10 -7.94 -7.05
N SER A 154 9.91 -6.99 -7.52
CA SER A 154 10.88 -6.26 -6.71
C SER A 154 10.21 -5.47 -5.58
N CYS A 155 9.11 -4.78 -5.86
CA CYS A 155 8.32 -4.05 -4.87
C CYS A 155 7.72 -4.97 -3.79
N LEU A 156 7.14 -6.11 -4.19
CA LEU A 156 6.61 -7.10 -3.23
C LEU A 156 7.72 -7.74 -2.40
N ALA A 157 8.86 -8.02 -3.01
CA ALA A 157 9.99 -8.60 -2.29
C ALA A 157 10.63 -7.59 -1.32
N ALA A 158 10.63 -6.29 -1.66
CA ALA A 158 11.00 -5.22 -0.73
C ALA A 158 10.00 -5.11 0.42
N LEU A 159 8.69 -5.16 0.14
CA LEU A 159 7.64 -5.19 1.16
C LEU A 159 7.89 -6.34 2.16
N GLU A 160 8.15 -7.56 1.67
CA GLU A 160 8.46 -8.72 2.51
C GLU A 160 9.70 -8.47 3.38
N VAL A 161 10.82 -8.05 2.78
CA VAL A 161 12.08 -7.81 3.52
C VAL A 161 11.92 -6.77 4.63
N ARG A 162 11.06 -5.76 4.42
CA ARG A 162 10.88 -4.66 5.36
C ARG A 162 9.85 -4.95 6.46
N SER A 163 8.87 -5.81 6.17
CA SER A 163 7.72 -6.08 7.05
C SER A 163 7.69 -7.50 7.64
N ASP A 164 8.55 -8.40 7.19
CA ASP A 164 8.53 -9.84 7.47
C ASP A 164 7.22 -10.55 7.04
N VAL A 165 6.42 -9.93 6.16
CA VAL A 165 5.18 -10.48 5.61
C VAL A 165 5.36 -10.82 4.13
N ALA A 166 5.28 -12.12 3.80
CA ALA A 166 5.30 -12.58 2.42
C ALA A 166 3.90 -12.43 1.79
N PHE A 167 3.81 -11.63 0.73
CA PHE A 167 2.56 -11.45 -0.01
C PHE A 167 2.12 -12.77 -0.65
N GLN A 168 0.82 -13.09 -0.63
CA GLN A 168 0.31 -14.30 -1.27
C GLN A 168 -0.56 -13.92 -2.47
N GLN A 169 -0.24 -14.49 -3.65
CA GLN A 169 -1.04 -14.29 -4.86
C GLN A 169 -2.52 -14.68 -4.65
N GLU A 170 -2.76 -15.70 -3.81
CA GLU A 170 -4.10 -16.18 -3.47
C GLU A 170 -4.98 -15.09 -2.85
N TRP A 171 -4.41 -14.07 -2.20
CA TRP A 171 -5.15 -12.94 -1.64
C TRP A 171 -5.88 -12.13 -2.71
N LEU A 172 -5.38 -12.15 -3.95
CA LEU A 172 -5.98 -11.43 -5.08
C LEU A 172 -7.16 -12.20 -5.71
N THR A 173 -7.14 -13.52 -5.58
CA THR A 173 -8.13 -14.41 -6.22
C THR A 173 -9.23 -14.85 -5.27
N SER A 174 -8.94 -14.91 -3.96
CA SER A 174 -9.89 -15.35 -2.94
C SER A 174 -10.75 -14.18 -2.44
N PRO A 175 -12.01 -14.42 -2.06
CA PRO A 175 -12.82 -13.39 -1.41
C PRO A 175 -12.18 -12.93 -0.09
N GLN A 176 -11.99 -11.62 0.06
CA GLN A 176 -11.47 -10.99 1.28
C GLN A 176 -12.48 -10.01 1.89
N PRO A 177 -12.42 -9.76 3.21
CA PRO A 177 -13.10 -8.61 3.82
C PRO A 177 -12.73 -7.32 3.09
N THR A 178 -13.73 -6.66 2.52
CA THR A 178 -13.54 -5.56 1.58
C THR A 178 -14.46 -4.40 1.95
N CYS A 179 -13.97 -3.16 1.95
CA CYS A 179 -14.81 -1.97 2.10
C CYS A 179 -14.46 -0.90 1.06
N GLN A 180 -15.44 -0.05 0.76
CA GLN A 180 -15.17 1.19 0.04
C GLN A 180 -14.63 2.24 1.01
N VAL A 181 -13.68 3.03 0.53
CA VAL A 181 -13.05 4.11 1.29
C VAL A 181 -13.06 5.39 0.45
N PRO A 182 -13.11 6.57 1.09
CA PRO A 182 -12.95 7.83 0.37
C PRO A 182 -11.55 7.91 -0.24
N GLY A 183 -11.44 8.53 -1.41
CA GLY A 183 -10.14 8.89 -1.98
C GLY A 183 -9.36 9.82 -1.06
N PRO A 184 -8.03 9.84 -1.14
CA PRO A 184 -7.13 10.61 -0.28
C PRO A 184 -7.48 12.07 -0.09
N ASP A 185 -7.88 12.76 -1.17
CA ASP A 185 -8.27 14.17 -1.12
C ASP A 185 -9.43 14.43 -0.15
N ARG A 186 -10.38 13.49 -0.08
CA ARG A 186 -11.52 13.55 0.84
C ARG A 186 -11.16 13.00 2.21
N LEU A 187 -10.38 11.92 2.27
CA LEU A 187 -9.93 11.29 3.51
C LEU A 187 -9.10 12.26 4.38
N LEU A 188 -8.26 13.06 3.75
CA LEU A 188 -7.32 13.96 4.41
C LEU A 188 -7.78 15.43 4.39
N ALA A 189 -8.99 15.70 3.89
CA ALA A 189 -9.59 17.02 3.92
C ALA A 189 -9.65 17.56 5.36
N GLY A 190 -9.04 18.73 5.59
CA GLY A 190 -9.03 19.37 6.91
C GLY A 190 -8.09 18.74 7.94
N VAL A 191 -7.22 17.81 7.53
CA VAL A 191 -6.12 17.34 8.36
C VAL A 191 -4.98 18.36 8.28
N ASP A 192 -4.83 19.16 9.32
CA ASP A 192 -3.72 20.11 9.42
C ASP A 192 -2.37 19.38 9.33
N GLN A 193 -1.49 19.91 8.47
CA GLN A 193 -0.14 19.36 8.24
C GLN A 193 -0.13 17.90 7.74
N ALA A 194 -1.21 17.44 7.09
CA ALA A 194 -1.19 16.15 6.40
C ALA A 194 0.01 16.10 5.45
N TRP A 195 0.84 15.07 5.60
CA TRP A 195 1.88 14.80 4.63
C TRP A 195 1.28 14.06 3.44
N THR A 196 0.83 14.84 2.45
CA THR A 196 0.49 14.39 1.11
C THR A 196 1.68 14.60 0.17
N PRO A 197 1.81 13.80 -0.90
CA PRO A 197 2.78 14.06 -1.97
C PRO A 197 2.64 15.46 -2.57
#